data_AF-D7GYE8-F1
#
_entry.id   AF-D7GYE8-F1
#
_cell.length_a   1.000
_cell.length_b   1.000
_cell.length_c   1.000
_cell.angle_alpha   90.00
_cell.angle_beta   90.00
_cell.angle_gamma   90.00
#
_symmetry.space_group_name_H-M   'P 1'
#
loop_
_entity.id
_entity.type
_entity.pdbx_description
1 polymer ?
#
loop_
_entity_poly.entity_id
_entity_poly.type
_entity_poly.pdbx_seq_one_letter_code
_entity_poly.pdbx_strand_id
1 'polypeptide(L)'
;MVSKRKKKYTTGEGAQFMTRKAALKKLQLSLNDFRRICILKGIYPREPRNRKRAQKGQSGIKTLYHVKDIQFLLHEPMIWRLRDYKIFNKKVGRARAVKDFESLKKYLNNHPTLKLDHIVKERYPTFLDALRDLDDCLTLCFLFSTFPSIPHVPRDQSALCQRLTIEFLHAVIEAKALRKVFISIKGYYYQAEIKGETITWIVPHHFAFEPQSKAEVDFKLMSTFVEFYSIMLGFVNFRLYHQLNLYYPPKFTNLSQTDSEKEIVDEGIFVSERVAALNFPLSKSTNSAIEDEVEIDNFNTEDSPEKIEEARIEAEK
;
A
#
# COMPACT_ATOMS: atom_id res chain seq x y z
N MET A 1 58.44 4.24 -0.99
CA MET A 1 57.60 5.05 -0.07
C MET A 1 56.77 4.12 0.81
N VAL A 2 57.02 4.06 2.12
CA VAL A 2 56.22 3.23 3.05
C VAL A 2 54.92 3.96 3.36
N SER A 3 53.77 3.37 3.00
CA SER A 3 52.47 4.01 3.27
C SER A 3 52.21 4.12 4.78
N LYS A 4 51.71 5.27 5.24
CA LYS A 4 51.36 5.50 6.66
C LYS A 4 50.40 4.41 7.16
N ARG A 5 50.68 3.85 8.35
CA ARG A 5 49.87 2.81 8.99
C ARG A 5 48.42 3.27 9.14
N LYS A 6 47.48 2.50 8.58
CA LYS A 6 46.04 2.82 8.65
C LYS A 6 45.54 2.74 10.10
N LYS A 7 44.68 3.69 10.49
CA LYS A 7 44.06 3.70 11.83
C LYS A 7 43.11 2.50 11.96
N LYS A 8 42.94 1.98 13.17
CA LYS A 8 42.01 0.85 13.41
C LYS A 8 40.59 1.24 13.01
N TYR A 9 39.85 0.29 12.43
CA TYR A 9 38.45 0.43 11.99
C TYR A 9 38.20 1.46 10.87
N THR A 10 39.24 1.97 10.19
CA THR A 10 39.04 2.80 8.99
C THR A 10 38.80 2.00 7.73
N THR A 11 39.10 0.70 7.74
CA THR A 11 38.91 -0.23 6.62
C THR A 11 38.19 -1.50 7.06
N GLY A 12 37.51 -2.14 6.12
CA GLY A 12 36.74 -3.37 6.36
C GLY A 12 35.41 -3.10 7.07
N GLU A 13 34.91 -4.11 7.78
CA GLU A 13 33.58 -4.08 8.41
C GLU A 13 33.38 -2.91 9.39
N GLY A 14 34.44 -2.49 10.10
CA GLY A 14 34.38 -1.35 11.03
C GLY A 14 34.06 0.00 10.37
N ALA A 15 34.28 0.11 9.05
CA ALA A 15 33.97 1.31 8.25
C ALA A 15 32.69 1.15 7.41
N GLN A 16 32.24 -0.09 7.14
CA GLN A 16 31.07 -0.36 6.31
C GLN A 16 29.75 -0.21 7.06
N PHE A 17 29.76 -0.40 8.39
CA PHE A 17 28.56 -0.39 9.21
C PHE A 17 28.51 0.80 10.16
N MET A 18 27.29 1.26 10.44
CA MET A 18 26.97 2.33 11.36
C MET A 18 25.89 1.87 12.32
N THR A 19 26.06 2.14 13.62
CA THR A 19 25.00 1.88 14.61
C THR A 19 23.83 2.82 14.40
N ARG A 20 22.61 2.36 14.75
CA ARG A 20 21.40 3.19 14.70
C ARG A 20 21.56 4.55 15.40
N LYS A 21 22.18 4.58 16.60
CA LYS A 21 22.45 5.83 17.34
C LYS A 21 23.36 6.78 16.56
N ALA A 22 24.38 6.24 15.88
CA ALA A 22 25.26 7.05 15.04
C ALA A 22 24.55 7.56 13.78
N ALA A 23 23.69 6.75 13.16
CA ALA A 23 22.87 7.17 12.01
C ALA A 23 21.91 8.32 12.38
N LEU A 24 21.22 8.20 13.52
CA LEU A 24 20.34 9.26 14.04
C LEU A 24 21.09 10.58 14.26
N LYS A 25 22.29 10.50 14.88
CA LYS A 25 23.13 11.68 15.12
C LYS A 25 23.62 12.31 13.82
N LYS A 26 23.96 11.49 12.81
CA LYS A 26 24.43 11.96 11.50
C LYS A 26 23.32 12.64 10.70
N LEU A 27 22.12 12.06 10.67
CA LEU A 27 20.97 12.59 9.92
C LEU A 27 20.22 13.72 10.67
N GLN A 28 20.46 13.86 11.98
CA GLN A 28 19.77 14.82 12.85
C GLN A 28 18.25 14.63 12.88
N LEU A 29 17.81 13.37 12.89
CA LEU A 29 16.40 12.98 12.89
C LEU A 29 15.98 12.38 14.23
N SER A 30 14.67 12.43 14.51
CA SER A 30 14.09 11.68 15.63
C SER A 30 14.04 10.18 15.30
N LEU A 31 13.86 9.35 16.34
CA LEU A 31 13.77 7.89 16.16
C LEU A 31 12.60 7.48 15.24
N ASN A 32 11.47 8.17 15.36
CA ASN A 32 10.25 7.89 14.61
C ASN A 32 10.41 8.30 13.14
N ASP A 33 10.96 9.49 12.90
CA ASP A 33 11.21 9.99 11.54
C ASP A 33 12.22 9.13 10.81
N PHE A 34 13.28 8.70 11.52
CA PHE A 34 14.26 7.77 10.97
C PHE A 34 13.63 6.43 10.59
N ARG A 35 12.78 5.83 11.44
CA ARG A 35 12.05 4.60 11.09
C ARG A 35 11.18 4.80 9.85
N ARG A 36 10.41 5.88 9.79
CA ARG A 36 9.54 6.20 8.66
C ARG A 36 10.34 6.31 7.36
N ILE A 37 11.43 7.07 7.35
CA ILE A 37 12.28 7.21 6.16
C ILE A 37 12.91 5.87 5.75
N CYS A 38 13.39 5.08 6.71
CA CYS A 38 13.93 3.76 6.42
C CYS A 38 12.90 2.85 5.75
N ILE A 39 11.63 2.90 6.18
CA ILE A 39 10.55 2.11 5.56
C ILE A 39 10.28 2.58 4.13
N LEU A 40 10.08 3.89 3.95
CA LEU A 40 9.77 4.49 2.65
C LEU A 40 10.86 4.16 1.62
N LYS A 41 12.13 4.23 2.01
CA LYS A 41 13.27 3.92 1.12
C LYS A 41 13.68 2.46 1.08
N GLY A 42 13.07 1.58 1.87
CA GLY A 42 13.46 0.16 1.93
C GLY A 42 14.88 -0.07 2.49
N ILE A 43 15.30 0.70 3.48
CA ILE A 43 16.61 0.53 4.14
C ILE A 43 16.43 -0.30 5.41
N TYR A 44 16.98 -1.51 5.35
CA TYR A 44 16.87 -2.49 6.41
C TYR A 44 18.15 -2.57 7.26
N PRO A 45 18.04 -2.89 8.55
CA PRO A 45 19.22 -3.24 9.34
C PRO A 45 19.90 -4.47 8.76
N ARG A 46 21.23 -4.50 8.79
CA ARG A 46 22.06 -5.57 8.22
C ARG A 46 22.95 -6.18 9.29
N GLU A 47 23.05 -7.50 9.27
CA GLU A 47 23.92 -8.25 10.16
C GLU A 47 25.32 -8.40 9.55
N PRO A 48 26.38 -7.88 10.20
CA PRO A 48 27.75 -8.07 9.74
C PRO A 48 28.26 -9.48 10.06
N ARG A 49 29.20 -9.98 9.25
CA ARG A 49 29.90 -11.24 9.51
C ARG A 49 30.63 -11.23 10.86
N ASN A 50 31.33 -10.14 11.20
CA ASN A 50 32.03 -9.99 12.47
C ASN A 50 31.52 -8.78 13.27
N ARG A 51 30.48 -8.99 14.07
CA ARG A 51 29.86 -7.95 14.94
C ARG A 51 30.87 -7.14 15.75
N LYS A 52 31.86 -7.78 16.39
CA LYS A 52 32.88 -7.09 17.21
C LYS A 52 33.72 -6.09 16.39
N ARG A 53 34.04 -6.41 15.13
CA ARG A 53 34.80 -5.51 14.24
C ARG A 53 33.94 -4.35 13.75
N ALA A 54 32.70 -4.64 13.35
CA ALA A 54 31.73 -3.64 12.92
C ALA A 54 31.38 -2.63 14.03
N GLN A 55 31.32 -3.09 15.28
CA GLN A 55 31.02 -2.24 16.45
C GLN A 55 32.27 -1.65 17.14
N LYS A 56 33.42 -1.65 16.46
CA LYS A 56 34.66 -1.05 16.97
C LYS A 56 35.08 -1.59 18.35
N GLY A 57 34.92 -2.90 18.54
CA GLY A 57 35.30 -3.62 19.77
C GLY A 57 34.19 -3.79 20.81
N GLN A 58 33.00 -3.21 20.60
CA GLN A 58 31.88 -3.40 21.52
C GLN A 58 31.22 -4.77 21.34
N SER A 59 30.82 -5.40 22.45
CA SER A 59 30.25 -6.76 22.45
C SER A 59 28.72 -6.80 22.48
N GLY A 60 28.05 -5.66 22.67
CA GLY A 60 26.59 -5.60 22.79
C GLY A 60 25.86 -5.84 21.46
N ILE A 61 24.65 -6.38 21.49
CA ILE A 61 23.85 -6.53 20.27
C ILE A 61 23.24 -5.18 19.92
N LYS A 62 23.65 -4.62 18.77
CA LYS A 62 23.17 -3.33 18.27
C LYS A 62 22.67 -3.50 16.85
N THR A 63 21.63 -2.76 16.51
CA THR A 63 21.17 -2.63 15.13
C THR A 63 22.16 -1.81 14.32
N LEU A 64 22.60 -2.40 13.21
CA LEU A 64 23.61 -1.85 12.31
C LEU A 64 22.98 -1.62 10.94
N TYR A 65 23.40 -0.54 10.29
CA TYR A 65 23.03 -0.17 8.93
C TYR A 65 24.29 0.00 8.10
N HIS A 66 24.22 -0.15 6.78
CA HIS A 66 25.35 0.20 5.94
C HIS A 66 25.56 1.71 5.90
N VAL A 67 26.82 2.14 5.92
CA VAL A 67 27.19 3.56 5.81
C VAL A 67 26.75 4.13 4.46
N LYS A 68 26.78 3.32 3.40
CA LYS A 68 26.32 3.71 2.05
C LYS A 68 24.83 4.09 2.06
N ASP A 69 23.99 3.26 2.66
CA ASP A 69 22.54 3.50 2.74
C ASP A 69 22.22 4.76 3.55
N ILE A 70 22.92 4.97 4.67
CA ILE A 70 22.76 6.21 5.47
C ILE A 70 23.28 7.45 4.72
N GLN A 71 24.32 7.30 3.89
CA GLN A 71 24.82 8.37 3.05
C GLN A 71 23.82 8.70 1.93
N PHE A 72 23.15 7.69 1.38
CA PHE A 72 22.08 7.85 0.42
C PHE A 72 20.90 8.64 1.02
N LEU A 73 20.47 8.27 2.24
CA LEU A 73 19.43 9.01 2.96
C LEU A 73 19.76 10.49 3.18
N LEU A 74 21.04 10.83 3.38
CA LEU A 74 21.43 12.21 3.65
C LEU A 74 21.04 13.16 2.52
N HIS A 75 21.01 12.67 1.29
CA HIS A 75 20.69 13.45 0.09
C HIS A 75 19.20 13.43 -0.27
N GLU A 76 18.38 12.76 0.55
CA GLU A 76 16.97 12.57 0.25
C GLU A 76 16.13 13.84 0.54
N PRO A 77 15.33 14.35 -0.43
CA PRO A 77 14.51 15.55 -0.25
C PRO A 77 13.48 15.44 0.89
N MET A 78 13.03 14.22 1.20
CA MET A 78 12.06 13.96 2.28
C MET A 78 12.55 14.43 3.65
N ILE A 79 13.86 14.42 3.90
CA ILE A 79 14.41 14.90 5.17
C ILE A 79 14.10 16.40 5.36
N TRP A 80 14.18 17.18 4.29
CA TRP A 80 13.87 18.61 4.33
C TRP A 80 12.39 18.84 4.63
N ARG A 81 11.51 18.08 3.97
CA ARG A 81 10.07 18.16 4.26
C ARG A 81 9.75 17.82 5.71
N LEU A 82 10.36 16.79 6.30
CA LEU A 82 10.18 16.47 7.72
C LEU A 82 10.64 17.58 8.66
N ARG A 83 11.69 18.33 8.27
CA ARG A 83 12.10 19.53 9.01
C ARG A 83 11.06 20.64 8.88
N ASP A 84 10.47 20.83 7.70
CA ASP A 84 9.38 21.78 7.49
C ASP A 84 8.16 21.43 8.36
N TYR A 85 7.79 20.16 8.47
CA TYR A 85 6.75 19.71 9.41
C TYR A 85 7.06 20.07 10.85
N LYS A 86 8.31 19.89 11.27
CA LYS A 86 8.72 20.23 12.64
C LYS A 86 8.62 21.74 12.90
N ILE A 87 9.01 22.56 11.92
CA ILE A 87 8.87 24.03 11.98
C ILE A 87 7.39 24.41 12.00
N PHE A 88 6.58 23.80 11.14
CA PHE A 88 5.14 23.96 11.08
C PHE A 88 4.48 23.66 12.43
N ASN A 89 4.75 22.49 13.00
CA ASN A 89 4.21 22.09 14.31
C ASN A 89 4.62 23.06 15.43
N LYS A 90 5.83 23.62 15.37
CA LYS A 90 6.28 24.65 16.32
C LYS A 90 5.50 25.97 16.14
N LYS A 91 5.25 26.40 14.90
CA LYS A 91 4.46 27.61 14.61
C LYS A 91 3.00 27.44 15.05
N VAL A 92 2.39 26.30 14.72
CA VAL A 92 1.02 25.93 15.15
C VAL A 92 0.93 25.87 16.67
N GLY A 93 1.88 25.20 17.34
CA GLY A 93 1.93 25.13 18.80
C GLY A 93 2.05 26.51 19.47
N ARG A 94 2.86 27.41 18.89
CA ARG A 94 3.00 28.79 19.38
C ARG A 94 1.72 29.60 19.18
N ALA A 95 1.13 29.58 17.98
CA ALA A 95 -0.13 30.29 17.70
C ALA A 95 -1.27 29.80 18.61
N ARG A 96 -1.36 28.48 18.81
CA ARG A 96 -2.32 27.87 19.74
C ARG A 96 -2.11 28.32 21.18
N ALA A 97 -0.85 28.39 21.66
CA ALA A 97 -0.54 28.85 23.01
C ALA A 97 -0.89 30.34 23.23
N VAL A 98 -0.68 31.17 22.20
CA VAL A 98 -1.02 32.61 22.21
C VAL A 98 -2.53 32.84 21.97
N LYS A 99 -3.30 31.81 21.60
CA LYS A 99 -4.72 31.88 21.19
C LYS A 99 -4.96 32.79 19.99
N ASP A 100 -3.98 32.91 19.10
CA ASP A 100 -4.15 33.60 17.82
C ASP A 100 -4.78 32.65 16.78
N PHE A 101 -6.09 32.77 16.61
CA PHE A 101 -6.89 31.89 15.75
C PHE A 101 -6.71 32.19 14.26
N GLU A 102 -6.42 33.44 13.89
CA GLU A 102 -6.27 33.85 12.49
C GLU A 102 -4.99 33.26 11.89
N SER A 103 -3.86 33.45 12.58
CA SER A 103 -2.60 32.86 12.13
C SER A 103 -2.64 31.34 12.17
N LEU A 104 -3.32 30.74 13.16
CA LEU A 104 -3.54 29.31 13.23
C LEU A 104 -4.26 28.78 11.99
N LYS A 105 -5.37 29.42 11.56
CA LYS A 105 -6.11 29.04 10.35
C LYS A 105 -5.22 29.16 9.10
N LYS A 106 -4.44 30.24 8.98
CA LYS A 106 -3.48 30.44 7.89
C LYS A 106 -2.43 29.34 7.83
N TYR A 107 -1.90 28.91 8.99
CA TYR A 107 -0.97 27.80 9.03
C TYR A 107 -1.65 26.49 8.63
N LEU A 108 -2.81 26.15 9.20
CA LEU A 108 -3.52 24.91 8.87
C LEU A 108 -3.83 24.79 7.37
N ASN A 109 -4.20 25.89 6.71
CA ASN A 109 -4.41 25.92 5.26
C ASN A 109 -3.12 25.66 4.45
N ASN A 110 -1.97 26.06 4.99
CA ASN A 110 -0.64 25.85 4.40
C ASN A 110 0.05 24.60 4.96
N HIS A 111 -0.72 23.58 5.33
CA HIS A 111 -0.16 22.33 5.86
C HIS A 111 0.76 21.69 4.80
N PRO A 112 2.06 21.48 5.10
CA PRO A 112 2.95 20.80 4.17
C PRO A 112 2.44 19.37 3.96
N THR A 113 2.46 18.86 2.73
CA THR A 113 2.13 17.46 2.40
C THR A 113 3.38 16.74 1.89
N LEU A 114 3.56 15.47 2.29
CA LEU A 114 4.60 14.60 1.77
C LEU A 114 4.07 13.89 0.54
N LYS A 115 4.65 14.19 -0.62
CA LYS A 115 4.38 13.43 -1.85
C LYS A 115 5.35 12.25 -1.90
N LEU A 116 4.85 11.03 -1.91
CA LEU A 116 5.69 9.81 -1.95
C LEU A 116 5.85 9.25 -3.38
N ASP A 117 5.23 9.87 -4.38
CA ASP A 117 5.20 9.42 -5.78
C ASP A 117 6.58 9.12 -6.37
N HIS A 118 7.54 10.01 -6.08
CA HIS A 118 8.92 9.89 -6.56
C HIS A 118 9.64 8.67 -5.95
N ILE A 119 9.33 8.33 -4.70
CA ILE A 119 9.93 7.20 -3.99
C ILE A 119 9.45 5.88 -4.60
N VAL A 120 8.15 5.78 -4.90
CA VAL A 120 7.59 4.58 -5.53
C VAL A 120 8.23 4.35 -6.90
N LYS A 121 8.37 5.41 -7.71
CA LYS A 121 9.01 5.33 -9.04
C LYS A 121 10.50 4.99 -8.98
N GLU A 122 11.21 5.48 -7.97
CA GLU A 122 12.63 5.15 -7.77
C GLU A 122 12.82 3.70 -7.31
N ARG A 123 11.92 3.21 -6.45
CA ARG A 123 11.97 1.84 -5.92
C ARG A 123 11.52 0.80 -6.95
N TYR A 124 10.49 1.12 -7.73
CA TYR A 124 9.93 0.25 -8.77
C TYR A 124 10.01 0.96 -10.13
N PRO A 125 11.18 0.89 -10.81
CA PRO A 125 11.36 1.56 -12.09
C PRO A 125 10.49 0.95 -13.19
N THR A 126 10.19 -0.35 -13.10
CA THR A 126 9.31 -1.04 -14.05
C THR A 126 8.01 -1.48 -13.38
N PHE A 127 6.97 -1.64 -14.22
CA PHE A 127 5.69 -2.17 -13.76
C PHE A 127 5.80 -3.60 -13.24
N LEU A 128 6.68 -4.42 -13.84
CA LEU A 128 6.90 -5.81 -13.41
C LEU A 128 7.51 -5.88 -12.01
N ASP A 129 8.47 -4.98 -11.71
CA ASP A 129 9.07 -4.90 -10.37
C ASP A 129 8.01 -4.56 -9.30
N ALA A 130 7.05 -3.70 -9.64
CA ALA A 130 5.93 -3.40 -8.74
C ALA A 130 4.99 -4.60 -8.57
N LEU A 131 4.73 -5.40 -9.61
CA LEU A 131 3.89 -6.60 -9.50
C LEU A 131 4.52 -7.67 -8.58
N ARG A 132 5.84 -7.80 -8.58
CA ARG A 132 6.55 -8.79 -7.74
C ARG A 132 6.43 -8.53 -6.24
N ASP A 133 6.36 -7.26 -5.84
CA ASP A 133 6.16 -6.86 -4.44
C ASP A 133 4.67 -6.64 -4.10
N LEU A 134 3.74 -6.94 -5.03
CA LEU A 134 2.32 -6.65 -4.85
C LEU A 134 1.65 -7.56 -3.79
N ASP A 135 2.15 -8.77 -3.57
CA ASP A 135 1.65 -9.73 -2.58
C ASP A 135 1.58 -9.11 -1.17
N ASP A 136 2.71 -8.60 -0.67
CA ASP A 136 2.81 -7.94 0.64
C ASP A 136 1.96 -6.66 0.70
N CYS A 137 1.88 -5.94 -0.41
CA CYS A 137 1.07 -4.72 -0.53
C CYS A 137 -0.43 -5.03 -0.37
N LEU A 138 -0.94 -6.03 -1.10
CA LEU A 138 -2.35 -6.42 -1.09
C LEU A 138 -2.76 -6.98 0.27
N THR A 139 -1.99 -7.91 0.82
CA THR A 139 -2.28 -8.53 2.12
C THR A 139 -2.44 -7.48 3.21
N LEU A 140 -1.55 -6.48 3.23
CA LEU A 140 -1.60 -5.40 4.21
C LEU A 140 -2.77 -4.44 3.94
N CYS A 141 -3.06 -4.11 2.68
CA CYS A 141 -4.21 -3.25 2.35
C CYS A 141 -5.56 -3.92 2.70
N PHE A 142 -5.71 -5.22 2.43
CA PHE A 142 -6.90 -5.99 2.82
C PHE A 142 -7.06 -6.12 4.34
N LEU A 143 -5.95 -6.22 5.08
CA LEU A 143 -6.00 -6.17 6.54
C LEU A 143 -6.45 -4.79 7.04
N PHE A 144 -5.92 -3.71 6.46
CA PHE A 144 -6.27 -2.35 6.90
C PHE A 144 -7.68 -1.91 6.49
N SER A 145 -8.28 -2.53 5.46
CA SER A 145 -9.68 -2.30 5.10
C SER A 145 -10.67 -2.88 6.10
N THR A 146 -10.28 -3.86 6.93
CA THR A 146 -11.18 -4.41 7.96
C THR A 146 -11.05 -3.70 9.31
N PHE A 147 -10.02 -2.88 9.51
CA PHE A 147 -9.81 -2.21 10.78
C PHE A 147 -10.84 -1.10 11.03
N PRO A 148 -11.38 -1.01 12.26
CA PRO A 148 -12.15 0.16 12.68
C PRO A 148 -11.25 1.39 12.82
N SER A 149 -11.86 2.55 13.05
CA SER A 149 -11.13 3.80 13.30
C SER A 149 -10.37 3.75 14.63
N ILE A 150 -9.06 3.51 14.58
CA ILE A 150 -8.15 3.39 15.74
C ILE A 150 -7.28 4.66 15.84
N PRO A 151 -6.86 5.13 17.04
CA PRO A 151 -6.09 6.38 17.19
C PRO A 151 -4.80 6.52 16.37
N HIS A 152 -4.21 5.41 15.92
CA HIS A 152 -2.96 5.40 15.13
C HIS A 152 -3.17 5.06 13.66
N VAL A 153 -4.41 4.74 13.26
CA VAL A 153 -4.81 4.43 11.88
C VAL A 153 -5.90 5.43 11.52
N PRO A 154 -5.59 6.50 10.79
CA PRO A 154 -6.61 7.48 10.41
C PRO A 154 -7.67 6.80 9.54
N ARG A 155 -8.93 7.20 9.73
CA ARG A 155 -10.07 6.69 8.95
C ARG A 155 -9.83 6.81 7.45
N ASP A 156 -9.23 7.92 7.03
CA ASP A 156 -8.92 8.20 5.62
C ASP A 156 -8.00 7.15 4.99
N GLN A 157 -7.04 6.61 5.76
CA GLN A 157 -6.15 5.55 5.26
C GLN A 157 -6.91 4.23 5.08
N SER A 158 -7.75 3.86 6.04
CA SER A 158 -8.55 2.62 5.95
C SER A 158 -9.55 2.68 4.79
N ALA A 159 -10.26 3.81 4.63
CA ALA A 159 -11.18 4.04 3.53
C ALA A 159 -10.46 4.02 2.17
N LEU A 160 -9.27 4.61 2.08
CA LEU A 160 -8.46 4.56 0.86
C LEU A 160 -8.03 3.13 0.54
N CYS A 161 -7.59 2.34 1.53
CA CYS A 161 -7.27 0.94 1.34
C CYS A 161 -8.47 0.14 0.83
N GLN A 162 -9.64 0.32 1.44
CA GLN A 162 -10.88 -0.33 1.00
C GLN A 162 -11.21 0.01 -0.46
N ARG A 163 -11.12 1.29 -0.84
CA ARG A 163 -11.36 1.69 -2.23
C ARG A 163 -10.38 1.03 -3.20
N LEU A 164 -9.08 1.08 -2.89
CA LEU A 164 -8.02 0.56 -3.77
C LEU A 164 -8.03 -0.97 -3.89
N THR A 165 -8.37 -1.69 -2.82
CA THR A 165 -8.48 -3.16 -2.88
C THR A 165 -9.68 -3.59 -3.72
N ILE A 166 -10.82 -2.90 -3.62
CA ILE A 166 -11.99 -3.16 -4.46
C ILE A 166 -11.67 -2.82 -5.92
N GLU A 167 -11.03 -1.68 -6.20
CA GLU A 167 -10.56 -1.33 -7.54
C GLU A 167 -9.66 -2.44 -8.13
N PHE A 168 -8.78 -3.03 -7.31
CA PHE A 168 -7.93 -4.14 -7.74
C PHE A 168 -8.73 -5.42 -8.03
N LEU A 169 -9.69 -5.78 -7.18
CA LEU A 169 -10.57 -6.94 -7.41
C LEU A 169 -11.34 -6.81 -8.73
N HIS A 170 -11.86 -5.63 -9.03
CA HIS A 170 -12.50 -5.33 -10.32
C HIS A 170 -11.57 -5.60 -11.50
N ALA A 171 -10.32 -5.12 -11.42
CA ALA A 171 -9.35 -5.36 -12.49
C ALA A 171 -9.04 -6.86 -12.67
N VAL A 172 -9.01 -7.64 -11.59
CA VAL A 172 -8.80 -9.09 -11.64
C VAL A 172 -10.00 -9.83 -12.25
N ILE A 173 -11.22 -9.40 -11.91
CA ILE A 173 -12.47 -9.95 -12.47
C ILE A 173 -12.55 -9.67 -13.97
N GLU A 174 -12.37 -8.41 -14.38
CA GLU A 174 -12.41 -8.02 -15.80
C GLU A 174 -11.31 -8.73 -16.61
N ALA A 175 -10.11 -8.86 -16.05
CA ALA A 175 -9.01 -9.56 -16.70
C ALA A 175 -9.19 -11.10 -16.72
N LYS A 176 -10.19 -11.65 -16.02
CA LYS A 176 -10.38 -13.10 -15.80
C LYS A 176 -9.06 -13.80 -15.40
N ALA A 177 -8.32 -13.16 -14.50
CA ALA A 177 -6.93 -13.50 -14.18
C ALA A 177 -6.78 -14.44 -12.96
N LEU A 178 -7.88 -14.79 -12.28
CA LEU A 178 -7.84 -15.66 -11.11
C LEU A 178 -7.51 -17.10 -11.50
N ARG A 179 -6.60 -17.74 -10.77
CA ARG A 179 -6.12 -19.11 -11.07
C ARG A 179 -6.41 -20.11 -9.97
N LYS A 180 -6.12 -19.76 -8.71
CA LYS A 180 -6.31 -20.66 -7.57
C LYS A 180 -6.95 -19.91 -6.41
N VAL A 181 -7.79 -20.63 -5.67
CA VAL A 181 -8.43 -20.14 -4.45
C VAL A 181 -8.27 -21.21 -3.39
N PHE A 182 -7.91 -20.80 -2.17
CA PHE A 182 -7.79 -21.68 -1.03
C PHE A 182 -8.38 -21.04 0.23
N ILE A 183 -9.28 -21.74 0.89
CA ILE A 183 -9.92 -21.27 2.12
C ILE A 183 -9.17 -21.87 3.31
N SER A 184 -8.75 -21.02 4.24
CA SER A 184 -8.06 -21.41 5.47
C SER A 184 -8.76 -20.82 6.69
N ILE A 185 -8.38 -21.26 7.88
CA ILE A 185 -8.84 -20.67 9.15
C ILE A 185 -8.49 -19.17 9.25
N LYS A 186 -7.40 -18.75 8.59
CA LYS A 186 -6.95 -17.34 8.61
C LYS A 186 -7.76 -16.43 7.69
N GLY A 187 -8.40 -16.96 6.66
CA GLY A 187 -8.98 -16.19 5.57
C GLY A 187 -8.93 -16.90 4.23
N TYR A 188 -9.21 -16.12 3.18
CA TYR A 188 -9.24 -16.56 1.79
C TYR A 188 -7.91 -16.23 1.12
N TYR A 189 -7.24 -17.25 0.59
CA TYR A 189 -6.06 -17.09 -0.24
C TYR A 189 -6.48 -17.07 -1.71
N TYR A 190 -6.08 -16.03 -2.42
CA TYR A 190 -6.30 -15.89 -3.86
C TYR A 190 -4.95 -15.89 -4.57
N GLN A 191 -4.90 -16.53 -5.74
CA GLN A 191 -3.78 -16.46 -6.65
C GLN A 191 -4.27 -15.99 -8.01
N ALA A 192 -3.77 -14.85 -8.49
CA ALA A 192 -4.02 -14.36 -9.83
C ALA A 192 -2.74 -14.30 -10.66
N GLU A 193 -2.87 -14.46 -11.97
CA GLU A 193 -1.76 -14.37 -12.91
C GLU A 193 -1.89 -13.09 -13.72
N ILE A 194 -1.00 -12.13 -13.47
CA ILE A 194 -1.00 -10.83 -14.15
C ILE A 194 0.33 -10.71 -14.89
N LYS A 195 0.28 -10.65 -16.23
CA LYS A 195 1.46 -10.56 -17.11
C LYS A 195 2.54 -11.64 -16.86
N GLY A 196 2.10 -12.86 -16.56
CA GLY A 196 2.99 -13.99 -16.31
C GLY A 196 3.66 -14.00 -14.92
N GLU A 197 3.35 -13.03 -14.05
CA GLU A 197 3.71 -13.10 -12.63
C GLU A 197 2.50 -13.58 -11.83
N THR A 198 2.72 -14.56 -10.97
CA THR A 198 1.68 -15.08 -10.08
C THR A 198 1.69 -14.32 -8.77
N ILE A 199 0.57 -13.66 -8.47
CA ILE A 199 0.40 -12.80 -7.31
C ILE A 199 -0.49 -13.55 -6.31
N THR A 200 -0.03 -13.70 -5.08
CA THR A 200 -0.74 -14.38 -4.00
C THR A 200 -1.04 -13.45 -2.84
N TRP A 201 -2.31 -13.35 -2.46
CA TRP A 201 -2.71 -12.53 -1.31
C TRP A 201 -3.76 -13.23 -0.47
N ILE A 202 -3.86 -12.78 0.78
CA ILE A 202 -4.86 -13.22 1.74
C ILE A 202 -5.86 -12.08 2.00
N VAL A 203 -7.13 -12.43 1.97
CA VAL A 203 -8.23 -11.61 2.47
C VAL A 203 -8.68 -12.20 3.80
N PRO A 204 -8.59 -11.46 4.92
CA PRO A 204 -9.04 -11.97 6.21
C PRO A 204 -10.54 -12.21 6.22
N HIS A 205 -10.99 -13.14 7.05
CA HIS A 205 -12.43 -13.26 7.33
C HIS A 205 -12.95 -11.98 8.00
N HIS A 206 -14.20 -11.61 7.69
CA HIS A 206 -14.88 -10.48 8.31
C HIS A 206 -15.31 -10.85 9.72
N PHE A 207 -14.37 -10.81 10.66
CA PHE A 207 -14.64 -10.91 12.10
C PHE A 207 -14.52 -9.54 12.77
N ALA A 208 -15.18 -9.40 13.92
CA ALA A 208 -15.04 -8.21 14.75
C ALA A 208 -13.58 -8.05 15.19
N PHE A 209 -13.06 -6.84 15.06
CA PHE A 209 -11.69 -6.55 15.46
C PHE A 209 -11.55 -6.56 16.98
N GLU A 210 -10.74 -7.48 17.50
CA GLU A 210 -10.33 -7.47 18.91
C GLU A 210 -9.15 -6.52 19.11
N PRO A 211 -9.26 -5.51 19.99
CA PRO A 211 -8.19 -4.55 20.21
C PRO A 211 -7.00 -5.21 20.90
N GLN A 212 -5.95 -5.49 20.11
CA GLN A 212 -4.68 -6.01 20.60
C GLN A 212 -3.90 -4.97 21.42
N SER A 213 -3.07 -5.46 22.35
CA SER A 213 -2.25 -4.59 23.18
C SER A 213 -1.13 -3.93 22.37
N LYS A 214 -0.77 -2.69 22.72
CA LYS A 214 0.35 -1.95 22.11
C LYS A 214 1.71 -2.66 22.26
N ALA A 215 1.83 -3.59 23.20
CA ALA A 215 3.04 -4.39 23.39
C ALA A 215 3.23 -5.43 22.28
N GLU A 216 2.16 -5.82 21.58
CA GLU A 216 2.17 -6.88 20.57
C GLU A 216 2.41 -6.30 19.17
N VAL A 217 1.74 -5.20 18.82
CA VAL A 217 1.78 -4.62 17.46
C VAL A 217 2.01 -3.10 17.48
N ASP A 218 3.02 -2.65 16.72
CA ASP A 218 3.29 -1.23 16.49
C ASP A 218 2.51 -0.71 15.26
N PHE A 219 1.27 -0.29 15.49
CA PHE A 219 0.39 0.28 14.44
C PHE A 219 0.95 1.54 13.78
N LYS A 220 1.83 2.30 14.47
CA LYS A 220 2.44 3.49 13.86
C LYS A 220 3.42 3.10 12.76
N LEU A 221 4.16 2.01 12.96
CA LEU A 221 5.02 1.45 11.94
C LEU A 221 4.20 0.92 10.76
N MET A 222 3.14 0.16 11.05
CA MET A 222 2.27 -0.40 10.02
C MET A 222 1.60 0.69 9.18
N SER A 223 1.10 1.77 9.80
CA SER A 223 0.53 2.91 9.07
C SER A 223 1.51 3.53 8.06
N THR A 224 2.81 3.58 8.37
CA THR A 224 3.80 4.06 7.39
C THR A 224 4.01 3.10 6.21
N PHE A 225 3.82 1.80 6.41
CA PHE A 225 3.80 0.83 5.30
C PHE A 225 2.56 0.99 4.45
N VAL A 226 1.38 1.13 5.08
CA VAL A 226 0.10 1.39 4.37
C VAL A 226 0.18 2.65 3.52
N GLU A 227 0.74 3.73 4.06
CA GLU A 227 0.89 5.00 3.34
C GLU A 227 1.72 4.83 2.05
N PHE A 228 2.76 3.99 2.10
CA PHE A 228 3.57 3.67 0.92
C PHE A 228 2.82 2.74 -0.05
N TYR A 229 2.24 1.66 0.47
CA TYR A 229 1.56 0.63 -0.31
C TYR A 229 0.27 1.12 -0.98
N SER A 230 -0.50 2.00 -0.34
CA SER A 230 -1.68 2.63 -0.97
C SER A 230 -1.31 3.43 -2.22
N ILE A 231 -0.19 4.16 -2.20
CA ILE A 231 0.28 4.92 -3.36
C ILE A 231 0.78 3.97 -4.46
N MET A 232 1.55 2.94 -4.08
CA MET A 232 1.99 1.89 -5.01
C MET A 232 0.81 1.20 -5.68
N LEU A 233 -0.19 0.74 -4.90
CA LEU A 233 -1.39 0.10 -5.41
C LEU A 233 -2.20 1.03 -6.32
N GLY A 234 -2.28 2.33 -6.00
CA GLY A 234 -2.87 3.33 -6.89
C GLY A 234 -2.18 3.43 -8.25
N PHE A 235 -0.84 3.42 -8.30
CA PHE A 235 -0.11 3.39 -9.58
C PHE A 235 -0.31 2.08 -10.35
N VAL A 236 -0.37 0.96 -9.64
CA VAL A 236 -0.61 -0.36 -10.23
C VAL A 236 -2.02 -0.43 -10.83
N ASN A 237 -3.04 -0.06 -10.06
CA ASN A 237 -4.43 0.00 -10.51
C ASN A 237 -4.57 0.93 -11.72
N PHE A 238 -4.04 2.16 -11.65
CA PHE A 238 -4.05 3.08 -12.78
C PHE A 238 -3.50 2.42 -14.06
N ARG A 239 -2.36 1.73 -13.95
CA ARG A 239 -1.71 1.08 -15.09
C ARG A 239 -2.45 -0.17 -15.57
N LEU A 240 -3.08 -0.94 -14.68
CA LEU A 240 -3.92 -2.10 -15.03
C LEU A 240 -5.19 -1.67 -15.76
N TYR A 241 -5.91 -0.68 -15.25
CA TYR A 241 -7.13 -0.16 -15.87
C TYR A 241 -6.86 0.35 -17.29
N HIS A 242 -5.78 1.11 -17.49
CA HIS A 242 -5.40 1.58 -18.82
C HIS A 242 -4.98 0.45 -19.76
N GLN A 243 -4.53 -0.69 -19.25
CA GLN A 243 -4.22 -1.86 -20.09
C GLN A 243 -5.47 -2.65 -20.48
N LEU A 244 -6.48 -2.65 -19.60
CA LEU A 244 -7.78 -3.27 -19.84
C LEU A 244 -8.76 -2.32 -20.58
N ASN A 245 -8.29 -1.16 -21.02
CA ASN A 245 -9.12 -0.12 -21.66
C ASN A 245 -10.30 0.34 -20.79
N LEU A 246 -10.12 0.39 -19.47
CA LEU A 246 -11.09 0.89 -18.50
C LEU A 246 -10.76 2.34 -18.10
N TYR A 247 -11.78 3.11 -17.72
CA TYR A 247 -11.56 4.43 -17.12
C TYR A 247 -11.04 4.32 -15.68
N TYR A 248 -10.07 5.17 -15.33
CA TYR A 248 -9.57 5.31 -13.96
C TYR A 248 -9.72 6.76 -13.47
N PRO A 249 -10.35 7.02 -12.30
CA PRO A 249 -11.05 6.08 -11.40
C PRO A 249 -12.22 5.33 -12.08
N PRO A 250 -12.63 4.16 -11.57
CA PRO A 250 -13.69 3.34 -12.19
C PRO A 250 -14.99 4.13 -12.34
N LYS A 251 -15.62 3.99 -13.50
CA LYS A 251 -16.94 4.55 -13.82
C LYS A 251 -17.84 3.43 -14.35
N PHE A 252 -19.13 3.50 -14.06
CA PHE A 252 -20.11 2.52 -14.55
C PHE A 252 -20.78 2.98 -15.85
N THR A 253 -21.10 2.02 -16.71
CA THR A 253 -21.72 2.25 -18.04
C THR A 253 -23.20 2.64 -17.92
N ASN A 254 -23.90 2.15 -16.89
CA ASN A 254 -25.33 2.36 -16.70
C ASN A 254 -25.61 3.12 -15.40
N LEU A 255 -25.57 4.45 -15.49
CA LEU A 255 -26.29 5.34 -14.59
C LEU A 255 -27.47 5.92 -15.38
N SER A 256 -28.46 5.08 -15.71
CA SER A 256 -29.83 5.58 -15.87
C SER A 256 -30.26 6.03 -14.48
N GLN A 257 -29.91 7.27 -14.17
CA GLN A 257 -30.25 7.93 -12.93
C GLN A 257 -31.77 8.00 -12.84
N THR A 258 -32.38 7.14 -12.03
CA THR A 258 -33.68 7.50 -11.46
C THR A 258 -33.39 8.67 -10.52
N ASP A 259 -33.89 9.85 -10.85
CA ASP A 259 -33.62 11.10 -10.10
C ASP A 259 -33.99 11.01 -8.61
N SER A 260 -34.74 9.98 -8.21
CA SER A 260 -35.09 9.66 -6.83
C SER A 260 -33.94 9.14 -5.94
N GLU A 261 -32.90 8.50 -6.50
CA GLU A 261 -31.80 7.92 -5.67
C GLU A 261 -30.70 8.94 -5.34
N LYS A 262 -30.58 10.02 -6.11
CA LYS A 262 -29.57 11.08 -5.89
C LYS A 262 -29.86 11.97 -4.69
N GLU A 263 -31.12 12.11 -4.30
CA GLU A 263 -31.51 13.04 -3.23
C GLU A 263 -31.21 12.51 -1.81
N ILE A 264 -30.99 11.20 -1.65
CA ILE A 264 -30.96 10.54 -0.34
C ILE A 264 -29.53 10.20 0.13
N VAL A 265 -28.58 10.02 -0.80
CA VAL A 265 -27.19 9.59 -0.50
C VAL A 265 -26.19 10.40 -1.33
N ASP A 266 -25.08 10.81 -0.73
CA ASP A 266 -23.95 11.45 -1.41
C ASP A 266 -23.54 10.59 -2.64
N GLU A 267 -23.50 11.20 -3.84
CA GLU A 267 -23.22 10.51 -5.10
C GLU A 267 -21.91 9.70 -5.03
N GLY A 268 -20.92 10.20 -4.29
CA GLY A 268 -19.63 9.53 -4.10
C GLY A 268 -19.74 8.23 -3.28
N ILE A 269 -20.60 8.20 -2.26
CA ILE A 269 -20.83 7.02 -1.42
C ILE A 269 -21.61 5.97 -2.21
N PHE A 270 -22.64 6.40 -2.94
CA PHE A 270 -23.44 5.52 -3.79
C PHE A 270 -22.60 4.82 -4.87
N VAL A 271 -21.74 5.56 -5.56
CA VAL A 271 -20.81 4.97 -6.54
C VAL A 271 -19.85 4.02 -5.84
N SER A 272 -19.32 4.38 -4.67
CA SER A 272 -18.42 3.51 -3.90
C SER A 272 -19.07 2.20 -3.45
N GLU A 273 -20.35 2.21 -3.07
CA GLU A 273 -21.09 1.01 -2.69
C GLU A 273 -21.36 0.09 -3.89
N ARG A 274 -21.72 0.66 -5.05
CA ARG A 274 -21.85 -0.11 -6.29
C ARG A 274 -20.50 -0.67 -6.77
N VAL A 275 -19.41 0.08 -6.59
CA VAL A 275 -18.04 -0.43 -6.80
C VAL A 275 -17.76 -1.57 -5.81
N ALA A 276 -18.17 -1.47 -4.55
CA ALA A 276 -18.01 -2.56 -3.59
C ALA A 276 -18.82 -3.81 -3.92
N ALA A 277 -19.96 -3.68 -4.62
CA ALA A 277 -20.85 -4.79 -4.94
C ALA A 277 -20.29 -5.76 -6.00
N LEU A 278 -19.28 -5.35 -6.79
CA LEU A 278 -18.58 -6.18 -7.79
C LEU A 278 -19.49 -6.89 -8.82
N ASN A 279 -20.75 -6.45 -8.94
CA ASN A 279 -21.79 -7.10 -9.74
C ASN A 279 -22.18 -6.32 -11.01
N PHE A 280 -21.66 -5.11 -11.19
CA PHE A 280 -21.94 -4.27 -12.36
C PHE A 280 -20.72 -4.18 -13.29
N PRO A 281 -20.90 -4.30 -14.61
CA PRO A 281 -19.82 -4.12 -15.56
C PRO A 281 -19.33 -2.67 -15.59
N LEU A 282 -18.02 -2.50 -15.69
CA LEU A 282 -17.38 -1.19 -15.77
C LEU A 282 -17.47 -0.60 -17.19
N SER A 283 -17.41 0.73 -17.24
CA SER A 283 -17.34 1.45 -18.53
C SER A 283 -15.99 1.24 -19.19
N LYS A 284 -16.04 0.68 -20.40
CA LYS A 284 -14.89 0.53 -21.30
C LYS A 284 -14.72 1.82 -22.12
N SER A 285 -13.48 2.21 -22.40
CA SER A 285 -13.17 3.38 -23.22
C SER A 285 -13.44 3.15 -24.71
N THR A 286 -13.50 1.90 -25.13
CA THR A 286 -13.89 1.48 -26.48
C THR A 286 -15.36 1.07 -26.51
N ASN A 287 -16.15 1.69 -27.39
CA ASN A 287 -17.59 1.41 -27.63
C ASN A 287 -17.88 0.02 -28.25
N SER A 288 -16.99 -0.96 -28.10
CA SER A 288 -17.30 -2.33 -28.49
C SER A 288 -18.07 -2.98 -27.34
N ALA A 289 -19.39 -3.04 -27.49
CA ALA A 289 -20.20 -3.99 -26.75
C ALA A 289 -19.71 -5.39 -27.13
N ILE A 290 -18.78 -5.92 -26.35
CA ILE A 290 -18.54 -7.35 -26.33
C ILE A 290 -19.72 -7.86 -25.52
N GLU A 291 -20.70 -8.43 -26.22
CA GLU A 291 -21.69 -9.31 -25.60
C GLU A 291 -20.86 -10.42 -24.94
N ASP A 292 -20.62 -10.29 -23.63
CA ASP A 292 -20.15 -11.38 -22.83
C ASP A 292 -21.30 -12.40 -22.82
N GLU A 293 -21.35 -13.28 -23.82
CA GLU A 293 -22.11 -14.52 -23.72
C GLU A 293 -21.66 -15.18 -22.41
N VAL A 294 -22.58 -15.25 -21.45
CA VAL A 294 -22.35 -15.94 -20.20
C VAL A 294 -22.27 -17.43 -20.54
N GLU A 295 -21.07 -17.92 -20.83
CA GLU A 295 -20.80 -19.35 -20.90
C GLU A 295 -21.12 -19.93 -19.51
N ILE A 296 -22.29 -20.57 -19.41
CA ILE A 296 -22.70 -21.30 -18.21
C ILE A 296 -21.65 -22.39 -17.98
N ASP A 297 -21.06 -22.38 -16.78
CA ASP A 297 -20.05 -23.35 -16.37
C ASP A 297 -20.67 -24.76 -16.39
N ASN A 298 -20.39 -25.50 -17.46
CA ASN A 298 -20.89 -26.84 -17.65
C ASN A 298 -20.11 -27.78 -16.72
N PHE A 299 -20.60 -27.92 -15.49
CA PHE A 299 -20.14 -28.99 -14.61
C PHE A 299 -20.44 -30.32 -15.31
N ASN A 300 -19.39 -31.02 -15.70
CA ASN A 300 -19.48 -32.32 -16.35
C ASN A 300 -19.87 -33.39 -15.31
N THR A 301 -21.10 -33.30 -14.79
CA THR A 301 -21.78 -34.43 -14.16
C THR A 301 -22.44 -35.20 -15.28
N GLU A 302 -22.07 -36.48 -15.41
CA GLU A 302 -22.59 -37.43 -16.39
C GLU A 302 -24.13 -37.43 -16.40
N ASP A 303 -24.73 -36.61 -17.26
CA ASP A 303 -26.16 -36.65 -17.56
C ASP A 303 -26.35 -36.37 -19.06
N SER A 304 -27.18 -37.21 -19.67
CA SER A 304 -27.50 -37.30 -21.09
C SER A 304 -27.81 -35.94 -21.76
N PRO A 305 -27.42 -35.74 -23.03
CA PRO A 305 -27.55 -34.46 -23.75
C PRO A 305 -28.99 -33.92 -23.83
N GLU A 306 -30.00 -34.78 -23.75
CA GLU A 306 -31.42 -34.43 -23.82
C GLU A 306 -31.89 -33.59 -22.61
N LYS A 307 -31.34 -33.81 -21.41
CA LYS A 307 -31.73 -33.04 -20.20
C LYS A 307 -31.14 -31.63 -20.17
N ILE A 308 -30.01 -31.43 -20.84
CA ILE A 308 -29.33 -30.12 -20.93
C ILE A 308 -30.12 -29.19 -21.86
N GLU A 309 -30.76 -29.74 -22.89
CA GLU A 309 -31.57 -28.98 -23.84
C GLU A 309 -32.92 -28.58 -23.24
N GLU A 310 -33.54 -29.45 -22.43
CA GLU A 310 -34.74 -29.12 -21.64
C GLU A 310 -34.48 -28.02 -20.61
N ALA A 311 -33.34 -28.06 -19.90
CA ALA A 311 -32.96 -27.03 -18.93
C ALA A 311 -32.67 -25.66 -19.56
N ARG A 312 -32.17 -25.63 -20.81
CA ARG A 312 -31.97 -24.39 -21.58
C ARG A 312 -33.30 -23.75 -21.98
N ILE A 313 -34.26 -24.57 -22.40
CA ILE A 313 -35.60 -24.09 -22.78
C ILE A 313 -36.39 -23.59 -21.56
N GLU A 314 -36.16 -24.17 -20.38
CA GLU A 314 -36.79 -23.71 -19.13
C GLU A 314 -36.18 -22.39 -18.61
N ALA A 315 -34.90 -22.14 -18.87
CA ALA A 315 -34.22 -20.89 -18.49
C ALA A 315 -34.55 -19.69 -19.41
N GLU A 316 -35.04 -19.94 -20.62
CA GLU A 316 -35.49 -18.89 -21.57
C GLU A 316 -36.96 -18.45 -21.37
N LYS A 317 -37.68 -19.05 -20.42
CA LYS A 317 -39.04 -18.61 -20.00
C LYS A 317 -39.02 -17.73 -18.77
#